data_AF-A0A8T0A562-F1
#
_entry.id   AF-A0A8T0A562-F1
#
_cell.length_a   1.000
_cell.length_b   1.000
_cell.length_c   1.000
_cell.angle_alpha   90.00
_cell.angle_beta   90.00
_cell.angle_gamma   90.00
#
_symmetry.space_group_name_H-M   'P 1'
#
loop_
_entity.id
_entity.type
_entity.pdbx_description
1 polymer ?
#
loop_
_entity_poly.entity_id
_entity_poly.type
_entity_poly.pdbx_seq_one_letter_code
_entity_poly.pdbx_strand_id
1 'polypeptide(L)'
;TDHKNLQYLREARRLNPRQARWALFFIRFRFHITYCAGSLNGKADALSRLYGPDEPSDPEPIIPPALILGPIVWDIDREMRTASLHEVTPVGCLEGCVFVPSSCRRSLIRSVYEGPGTGHPGEKRTVQLIQARYWWTGMTEEVTRYVQECPS
;
A
#
# COMPACT_ATOMS: atom_id res chain seq x y z
N THR A 1 -16.00 3.96 -20.49
CA THR A 1 -17.06 3.12 -19.89
C THR A 1 -18.32 3.93 -19.79
N ASP A 2 -19.42 3.38 -20.30
CA ASP A 2 -20.69 4.06 -20.38
C ASP A 2 -21.44 3.93 -19.04
N HIS A 3 -21.44 4.99 -18.23
CA HIS A 3 -21.90 4.94 -16.83
C HIS A 3 -23.29 5.54 -16.63
N LYS A 4 -24.26 5.04 -17.40
CA LYS A 4 -25.69 5.41 -17.27
C LYS A 4 -26.23 5.23 -15.83
N ASN A 5 -25.64 4.30 -15.07
CA ASN A 5 -26.00 4.03 -13.68
C ASN A 5 -25.85 5.26 -12.75
N LEU A 6 -24.99 6.22 -13.08
CA LEU A 6 -24.79 7.41 -12.24
C LEU A 6 -25.95 8.41 -12.29
N GLN A 7 -26.83 8.33 -13.30
CA GLN A 7 -28.03 9.17 -13.36
C GLN A 7 -28.95 8.93 -12.17
N TYR A 8 -29.04 7.68 -11.72
CA TYR A 8 -29.93 7.26 -10.65
C TYR A 8 -29.29 7.37 -9.26
N LEU A 9 -28.12 8.02 -9.12
CA LEU A 9 -27.39 8.08 -7.85
C LEU A 9 -28.23 8.67 -6.70
N ARG A 10 -29.12 9.63 -6.99
CA ARG A 10 -30.02 10.25 -5.99
C ARG A 10 -31.31 9.46 -5.76
N GLU A 11 -31.73 8.67 -6.73
CA GLU A 11 -33.01 7.92 -6.74
C GLU A 11 -32.82 6.45 -6.32
N ALA A 12 -31.58 5.97 -6.29
CA ALA A 12 -31.24 4.60 -6.03
C ALA A 12 -31.68 4.17 -4.62
N ARG A 13 -32.56 3.16 -4.57
CA ARG A 13 -33.10 2.61 -3.32
C ARG A 13 -32.09 1.81 -2.50
N ARG A 14 -31.01 1.33 -3.12
CA ARG A 14 -29.93 0.56 -2.49
C ARG A 14 -28.60 1.00 -3.09
N LEU A 15 -27.73 1.55 -2.26
CA LEU A 15 -26.36 1.94 -2.62
C LEU A 15 -25.38 0.99 -1.95
N ASN A 16 -24.33 0.59 -2.66
CA ASN A 16 -23.20 -0.10 -2.02
C ASN A 16 -22.38 0.89 -1.16
N PRO A 17 -21.50 0.41 -0.24
CA PRO A 17 -20.77 1.30 0.67
C PRO A 17 -19.95 2.38 -0.05
N ARG A 18 -19.36 2.07 -1.21
CA ARG A 18 -18.61 3.03 -2.01
C ARG A 18 -19.54 4.12 -2.56
N GLN A 19 -20.65 3.75 -3.17
CA GLN A 19 -21.64 4.68 -3.73
C GLN A 19 -22.28 5.55 -2.64
N ALA A 20 -22.56 5.00 -1.45
CA ALA A 20 -23.10 5.76 -0.33
C ALA A 20 -22.14 6.87 0.13
N ARG A 21 -20.83 6.58 0.24
CA ARG A 21 -19.82 7.61 0.55
C ARG A 21 -19.79 8.72 -0.49
N TRP A 22 -19.83 8.37 -1.77
CA TRP A 22 -19.89 9.37 -2.85
C TRP A 22 -21.20 10.17 -2.83
N ALA A 23 -22.35 9.53 -2.58
CA ALA A 23 -23.63 10.21 -2.48
C ALA A 23 -23.65 11.24 -1.33
N LEU A 24 -23.09 10.89 -0.16
CA LEU A 24 -22.93 11.81 0.97
C LEU A 24 -22.02 13.00 0.66
N PHE A 25 -21.00 12.81 -0.19
CA PHE A 25 -20.16 13.91 -0.65
C PHE A 25 -20.94 14.84 -1.60
N PHE A 26 -21.63 14.25 -2.58
CA PHE A 26 -22.32 14.98 -3.63
C PHE A 26 -23.56 15.76 -3.14
N ILE A 27 -24.22 15.34 -2.05
CA ILE A 27 -25.40 16.05 -1.51
C ILE A 27 -25.10 17.51 -1.14
N ARG A 28 -23.82 17.86 -0.94
CA ARG A 28 -23.37 19.23 -0.63
C ARG A 28 -23.46 20.18 -1.83
N PHE A 29 -23.65 19.65 -3.03
CA PHE A 29 -23.67 20.40 -4.27
C PHE A 29 -25.03 20.34 -4.95
N ARG A 30 -25.38 21.39 -5.69
CA ARG A 30 -26.54 21.41 -6.58
C ARG A 30 -26.08 21.10 -8.00
N PHE A 31 -26.29 19.86 -8.43
CA PHE A 31 -25.88 19.38 -9.76
C PHE A 31 -26.98 18.57 -10.43
N HIS A 32 -26.86 18.38 -11.74
CA HIS A 32 -27.71 17.51 -12.55
C HIS A 32 -26.79 16.56 -13.35
N ILE A 33 -27.09 15.26 -13.34
CA ILE A 33 -26.32 14.25 -14.09
C ILE A 33 -27.13 13.87 -15.33
N THR A 34 -26.63 14.25 -16.49
CA THR A 34 -27.15 13.81 -17.79
C THR A 34 -26.22 12.78 -18.40
N TYR A 35 -26.80 11.71 -18.91
CA TYR A 35 -26.08 10.72 -19.68
C TYR A 35 -25.68 11.30 -21.04
N CYS A 36 -24.42 11.10 -21.43
CA CYS A 36 -23.92 11.37 -22.77
C CYS A 36 -23.25 10.11 -23.29
N ALA A 37 -23.75 9.57 -24.41
CA ALA A 37 -23.14 8.41 -25.05
C ALA A 37 -21.68 8.69 -25.42
N GLY A 38 -20.80 7.71 -25.25
CA GLY A 38 -19.35 7.88 -25.46
C GLY A 38 -18.99 8.44 -26.84
N SER A 39 -19.70 8.04 -27.90
CA SER A 39 -19.51 8.57 -29.27
C SER A 39 -19.80 10.06 -29.41
N LEU A 40 -20.66 10.60 -28.56
CA LEU A 40 -21.01 12.03 -28.52
C LEU A 40 -20.14 12.81 -27.52
N ASN A 41 -19.37 12.12 -26.69
CA ASN A 41 -18.54 12.72 -25.64
C ASN A 41 -17.11 13.03 -26.12
N GLY A 42 -16.91 13.23 -27.43
CA GLY A 42 -15.60 13.45 -28.04
C GLY A 42 -14.85 14.67 -27.48
N LYS A 43 -15.55 15.71 -27.03
CA LYS A 43 -14.93 16.91 -26.42
C LYS A 43 -14.26 16.59 -25.08
N ALA A 44 -14.92 15.82 -24.22
CA ALA A 44 -14.34 15.41 -22.95
C ALA A 44 -13.20 14.41 -23.16
N ASP A 45 -13.36 13.50 -24.14
CA ASP A 45 -12.31 12.57 -24.54
C ASP A 45 -11.05 13.32 -25.01
N ALA A 46 -11.21 14.34 -25.86
CA ALA A 46 -10.11 15.21 -26.29
C ALA A 46 -9.41 15.93 -25.13
N LEU A 47 -10.16 16.43 -24.14
CA LEU A 47 -9.59 17.07 -22.95
C LEU A 47 -8.88 16.09 -22.01
N SER A 48 -9.34 14.83 -21.91
CA SER A 48 -8.65 13.79 -21.12
C SER A 48 -7.37 13.27 -21.79
N ARG A 49 -7.19 13.54 -23.08
CA ARG A 49 -6.06 13.10 -23.91
C ARG A 49 -5.07 14.21 -24.22
N LEU A 50 -5.24 15.40 -23.66
CA LEU A 50 -4.19 16.43 -23.63
C LEU A 50 -3.10 15.98 -22.66
N TYR A 51 -2.38 14.93 -23.07
CA TYR A 51 -0.99 14.77 -22.69
C TYR A 51 -0.31 15.99 -23.30
N GLY A 52 0.28 16.85 -22.47
CA GLY A 52 1.34 17.73 -22.96
C GLY A 52 2.38 16.86 -23.66
N PRO A 53 3.18 17.40 -24.60
CA PRO A 53 4.33 16.65 -25.07
C PRO A 53 5.09 16.16 -23.84
N ASP A 54 5.21 14.84 -23.70
CA ASP A 54 6.12 14.23 -22.76
C ASP A 54 7.51 14.64 -23.26
N GLU A 55 7.97 15.82 -22.84
CA GLU A 55 9.39 16.06 -22.77
C GLU A 55 9.94 14.88 -21.98
N PRO A 56 10.92 14.12 -22.51
CA PRO A 56 11.54 13.02 -21.79
C PRO A 56 12.28 13.61 -20.59
N SER A 57 11.53 13.87 -19.53
CA SER A 57 12.04 14.19 -18.22
C SER A 57 12.53 12.88 -17.64
N ASP A 58 13.77 12.89 -17.15
CA ASP A 58 14.19 11.84 -16.24
C ASP A 58 13.14 11.71 -15.13
N PRO A 59 12.82 10.48 -14.69
CA PRO A 59 11.81 10.26 -13.67
C PRO A 59 12.25 10.88 -12.35
N GLU A 60 11.89 12.15 -12.14
CA GLU A 60 12.08 12.79 -10.85
C GLU A 60 11.04 12.22 -9.87
N PRO A 61 11.47 11.79 -8.68
CA PRO A 61 10.54 11.35 -7.66
C PRO A 61 9.60 12.51 -7.29
N ILE A 62 8.30 12.23 -7.26
CA ILE A 62 7.25 13.17 -6.83
C ILE A 62 7.57 13.79 -5.46
N ILE A 63 8.30 13.04 -4.64
CA ILE A 63 8.77 13.47 -3.32
C ILE A 63 10.24 13.88 -3.44
N PRO A 64 10.57 15.17 -3.21
CA PRO A 64 11.95 15.63 -3.16
C PRO A 64 12.77 14.79 -2.17
N PRO A 65 14.03 14.42 -2.49
CA PRO A 65 14.88 13.68 -1.56
C PRO A 65 15.02 14.36 -0.19
N ALA A 66 14.97 15.70 -0.14
CA ALA A 66 14.99 16.48 1.10
C ALA A 66 13.74 16.28 2.00
N LEU A 67 12.63 15.81 1.42
CA LEU A 67 11.39 15.49 2.14
C LEU A 67 11.27 13.99 2.45
N ILE A 68 12.26 13.18 2.07
CA ILE A 68 12.42 11.83 2.59
C ILE A 68 12.94 11.97 4.03
N LEU A 69 12.01 12.22 4.95
CA LEU A 69 12.20 11.79 6.34
C LEU A 69 12.51 10.31 6.23
N GLY A 70 13.72 9.89 6.62
CA GLY A 70 14.28 8.56 6.31
C GLY A 70 13.30 7.41 6.57
N PRO A 71 13.59 6.19 6.08
CA PRO A 71 12.76 5.03 6.40
C PRO A 71 12.53 5.02 7.91
N ILE A 72 11.31 4.78 8.37
CA ILE A 72 11.05 4.68 9.81
C ILE A 72 11.91 3.52 10.31
N VAL A 73 13.08 3.87 10.85
CA VAL A 73 14.03 2.93 11.42
C VAL A 73 13.50 2.66 12.82
N TRP A 74 12.67 1.63 12.92
CA TRP A 74 12.21 1.12 14.19
C TRP A 74 13.41 0.62 15.01
N ASP A 75 13.31 0.70 16.34
CA ASP A 75 14.36 0.33 17.33
C ASP A 75 15.00 -1.05 17.12
N ILE A 76 14.38 -1.90 16.31
CA ILE A 76 14.81 -3.24 15.92
C ILE A 76 16.19 -3.27 15.25
N ASP A 77 16.59 -2.23 14.49
CA ASP A 77 17.94 -2.21 13.89
C ASP A 77 19.06 -2.20 14.94
N ARG A 78 18.79 -1.66 16.13
CA ARG A 78 19.73 -1.70 17.27
C ARG A 78 19.78 -3.09 17.89
N GLU A 79 18.62 -3.72 18.07
CA GLU A 79 18.52 -5.09 18.59
C GLU A 79 19.20 -6.09 17.66
N MET A 80 18.95 -5.99 16.35
CA MET A 80 19.57 -6.84 15.33
C MET A 80 21.09 -6.71 15.31
N ARG A 81 21.64 -5.48 15.37
CA ARG A 81 23.09 -5.28 15.47
C ARG A 81 23.71 -5.95 16.70
N THR A 82 22.99 -5.94 17.82
CA THR A 82 23.48 -6.54 19.07
C THR A 82 23.37 -8.07 19.04
N ALA A 83 22.28 -8.60 18.49
CA ALA A 83 22.04 -10.04 18.36
C ALA A 83 22.92 -10.71 17.29
N SER A 84 23.18 -10.03 16.17
CA SER A 84 24.08 -10.51 15.10
C SER A 84 25.55 -10.64 15.54
N LEU A 85 25.95 -10.08 16.69
CA LEU A 85 27.28 -10.34 17.25
C LEU A 85 27.47 -11.81 17.68
N HIS A 86 26.38 -12.55 17.90
CA HIS A 86 26.39 -13.91 18.45
C HIS A 86 25.93 -15.00 17.46
N GLU A 87 25.39 -14.62 16.29
CA GLU A 87 24.92 -15.57 15.26
C GLU A 87 25.62 -15.29 13.93
N VAL A 88 26.31 -16.29 13.38
CA VAL A 88 26.96 -16.21 12.07
C VAL A 88 25.88 -16.20 10.98
N THR A 89 26.00 -15.28 10.03
CA THR A 89 25.10 -15.19 8.87
C THR A 89 25.15 -16.52 8.09
N PRO A 90 24.03 -17.25 7.92
CA PRO A 90 24.04 -18.51 7.20
C PRO A 90 24.41 -18.33 5.72
N VAL A 91 25.11 -19.32 5.15
CA VAL A 91 25.41 -19.37 3.72
C VAL A 91 24.09 -19.55 2.97
N GLY A 92 23.67 -18.54 2.20
CA GLY A 92 22.37 -18.51 1.50
C GLY A 92 21.50 -17.29 1.79
N CYS A 93 21.99 -16.32 2.57
CA CYS A 93 21.32 -15.01 2.67
C CYS A 93 21.22 -14.37 1.28
N LEU A 94 20.02 -13.92 0.91
CA LEU A 94 19.81 -13.23 -0.36
C LEU A 94 20.60 -11.92 -0.38
N GLU A 95 21.22 -11.63 -1.53
CA GLU A 95 22.03 -10.42 -1.72
C GLU A 95 21.15 -9.17 -1.50
N GLY A 96 21.59 -8.29 -0.59
CA GLY A 96 20.82 -7.10 -0.18
C GLY A 96 19.81 -7.28 0.95
N CYS A 97 19.64 -8.50 1.49
CA CYS A 97 18.79 -8.76 2.66
C CYS A 97 19.58 -8.78 3.98
N VAL A 98 18.95 -8.33 5.06
CA VAL A 98 19.49 -8.41 6.43
C VAL A 98 19.04 -9.72 7.07
N PHE A 99 19.99 -10.57 7.49
CA PHE A 99 19.69 -11.77 8.26
C PHE A 99 19.13 -11.40 9.63
N VAL A 100 18.04 -12.06 10.04
CA VAL A 100 17.36 -11.78 11.31
C VAL A 100 17.58 -12.92 12.31
N PRO A 101 18.33 -12.66 13.40
CA PRO A 101 18.48 -13.60 14.51
C PRO A 101 17.15 -14.00 15.12
N SER A 102 17.07 -15.23 15.63
CA SER A 102 15.86 -15.81 16.21
C SER A 102 15.18 -14.91 17.26
N SER A 103 15.98 -14.26 18.11
CA SER A 103 15.54 -13.34 19.15
C SER A 103 14.82 -12.09 18.64
N CYS A 104 15.16 -11.61 17.44
CA CYS A 104 14.62 -10.39 16.86
C CYS A 104 13.39 -10.62 15.98
N ARG A 105 13.12 -11.86 15.53
CA ARG A 105 12.07 -12.17 14.54
C ARG A 105 10.69 -11.73 15.00
N ARG A 106 10.29 -12.11 16.22
CA ARG A 106 8.94 -11.80 16.73
C ARG A 106 8.73 -10.30 16.92
N SER A 107 9.75 -9.58 17.43
CA SER A 107 9.72 -8.11 17.55
C SER A 107 9.62 -7.44 16.18
N LEU A 108 10.39 -7.92 15.19
CA LEU A 108 10.32 -7.45 13.81
C LEU A 108 8.93 -7.64 13.22
N ILE A 109 8.38 -8.87 13.28
CA ILE A 109 7.06 -9.18 12.72
C ILE A 109 6.00 -8.28 13.36
N ARG A 110 6.04 -8.12 14.68
CA ARG A 110 5.14 -7.22 15.41
C ARG A 110 5.22 -5.79 14.91
N SER A 111 6.41 -5.22 14.78
CA SER A 111 6.58 -3.83 14.33
C SER A 111 6.03 -3.58 12.94
N VAL A 112 6.20 -4.54 12.02
CA VAL A 112 5.69 -4.43 10.64
C VAL A 112 4.17 -4.61 10.61
N TYR A 113 3.63 -5.46 11.49
CA TYR A 113 2.21 -5.75 11.55
C TYR A 113 1.39 -4.68 12.30
N GLU A 114 1.90 -4.16 13.42
CA GLU A 114 1.25 -3.20 14.31
C GLU A 114 1.73 -1.75 14.11
N GLY A 115 2.66 -1.53 13.19
CA GLY A 115 3.25 -0.22 12.93
C GLY A 115 2.20 0.87 12.66
N PRO A 116 2.38 2.10 13.15
CA PRO A 116 1.52 3.24 12.83
C PRO A 116 1.35 3.37 11.32
N GLY A 117 0.12 3.23 10.84
CA GLY A 117 -0.23 3.35 9.43
C GLY A 117 -0.19 2.05 8.60
N THR A 118 0.17 0.89 9.16
CA THR A 118 0.17 -0.40 8.42
C THR A 118 -1.21 -1.06 8.40
N GLY A 119 -2.06 -0.75 9.38
CA GLY A 119 -3.47 -1.14 9.40
C GLY A 119 -3.71 -2.66 9.46
N HIS A 120 -2.88 -3.40 10.22
CA HIS A 120 -2.91 -4.86 10.31
C HIS A 120 -2.93 -5.53 8.93
N PRO A 121 -1.83 -5.42 8.17
CA PRO A 121 -1.77 -5.98 6.83
C PRO A 121 -2.05 -7.49 6.87
N GLY A 122 -2.85 -7.97 5.92
CA GLY A 122 -3.11 -9.40 5.78
C GLY A 122 -1.83 -10.18 5.46
N GLU A 123 -1.83 -11.49 5.72
CA GLU A 123 -0.68 -12.41 5.65
C GLU A 123 0.27 -12.12 4.46
N LYS A 124 -0.25 -12.19 3.24
CA LYS A 124 0.53 -12.00 2.02
C LYS A 124 1.26 -10.66 1.97
N ARG A 125 0.62 -9.60 2.47
CA ARG A 125 1.19 -8.25 2.48
C ARG A 125 2.29 -8.14 3.54
N THR A 126 2.08 -8.72 4.72
CA THR A 126 3.07 -8.75 5.80
C THR A 126 4.34 -9.50 5.38
N VAL A 127 4.19 -10.66 4.74
CA VAL A 127 5.33 -11.43 4.18
C VAL A 127 6.12 -10.58 3.17
N GLN A 128 5.43 -9.92 2.23
CA GLN A 128 6.09 -9.07 1.23
C GLN A 128 6.87 -7.90 1.85
N LEU A 129 6.30 -7.25 2.88
CA LEU A 129 6.96 -6.12 3.55
C LEU A 129 8.24 -6.56 4.26
N ILE A 130 8.23 -7.73 4.90
CA ILE A 130 9.38 -8.28 5.60
C ILE A 130 10.44 -8.77 4.59
N GLN A 131 10.03 -9.53 3.56
CA GLN A 131 10.92 -10.06 2.52
C GLN A 131 11.65 -8.98 1.72
N ALA A 132 11.12 -7.76 1.66
CA ALA A 132 11.74 -6.66 0.94
C ALA A 132 13.12 -6.27 1.50
N ARG A 133 13.39 -6.54 2.79
CA ARG A 133 14.62 -6.09 3.48
C ARG A 133 15.24 -7.14 4.40
N TYR A 134 14.48 -8.14 4.83
CA TYR A 134 14.90 -9.09 5.87
C TYR A 134 14.81 -10.53 5.37
N TRP A 135 15.63 -11.41 5.94
CA TRP A 135 15.65 -12.82 5.57
C TRP A 135 16.00 -13.75 6.76
N TRP A 136 15.34 -14.90 6.83
CA TRP A 136 15.73 -16.07 7.63
C TRP A 136 15.07 -17.35 7.09
N THR A 137 15.59 -18.51 7.50
CA THR A 137 15.03 -19.82 7.11
C THR A 137 13.63 -20.02 7.68
N GLY A 138 12.65 -20.34 6.84
CA GLY A 138 11.25 -20.53 7.26
C GLY A 138 10.48 -19.24 7.53
N MET A 139 10.99 -18.08 7.08
CA MET A 139 10.37 -16.77 7.32
C MET A 139 8.89 -16.70 6.95
N THR A 140 8.52 -17.17 5.78
CA THR A 140 7.11 -17.11 5.33
C THR A 140 6.18 -17.83 6.31
N GLU A 141 6.53 -19.03 6.73
CA GLU A 141 5.71 -19.85 7.65
C GLU A 141 5.60 -19.20 9.03
N GLU A 142 6.70 -18.63 9.54
CA GLU A 142 6.73 -17.97 10.83
C GLU A 142 5.89 -16.68 10.85
N VAL A 143 6.00 -15.86 9.79
CA VAL A 143 5.18 -14.64 9.61
C VAL A 143 3.71 -15.00 9.47
N THR A 144 3.38 -15.98 8.63
CA THR A 144 2.01 -16.47 8.44
C THR A 144 1.40 -16.92 9.76
N ARG A 145 2.12 -17.73 10.53
CA ARG A 145 1.66 -18.19 11.85
C ARG A 145 1.37 -17.01 12.78
N TYR A 146 2.27 -16.02 12.84
CA TYR A 146 2.06 -14.84 13.68
C TYR A 146 0.79 -14.06 13.31
N VAL A 147 0.56 -13.84 12.01
CA VAL A 147 -0.62 -13.10 11.54
C VAL A 147 -1.91 -13.87 11.82
N GLN A 148 -1.90 -15.21 11.69
CA GLN A 148 -3.07 -16.06 11.98
C GLN A 148 -3.39 -16.16 13.48
N GLU A 149 -2.37 -16.10 14.34
CA GLU A 149 -2.54 -16.10 15.80
C GLU A 149 -3.03 -14.74 16.36
N CYS A 150 -3.11 -13.70 15.53
CA CYS A 150 -3.48 -12.37 15.99
C CYS A 150 -5.01 -12.24 16.18
N PRO A 151 -5.49 -11.87 17.38
CA PRO A 151 -6.89 -11.53 17.60
C PRO A 151 -7.16 -10.17 16.93
N SER A 152 -7.82 -10.20 15.76
CA SER A 152 -8.24 -8.99 15.03
C SER A 152 -9.37 -8.25 15.74
#